data_AF-A0AAP5H368-F1
#
_entry.id   AF-A0AAP5H368-F1
#
_cell.length_a   1.000
_cell.length_b   1.000
_cell.length_c   1.000
_cell.angle_alpha   90.00
_cell.angle_beta   90.00
_cell.angle_gamma   90.00
#
_symmetry.space_group_name_H-M   'P 1'
#
loop_
_entity.id
_entity.type
_entity.pdbx_description
1 polymer ?
#
loop_
_entity_poly.entity_id
_entity_poly.type
_entity_poly.pdbx_seq_one_letter_code
_entity_poly.pdbx_strand_id
1 'polypeptide(L)'
;MKQPSLYKLRGAVRITVTGGDIEGLINLLAVQGLEVWNLRARDGRRADMNILLPDFFKLRPLLKRTGCKVKVTHRRGFPFFVARLLKRKFFLGGMLFFIAALFALTSMVWNVEVKGNVKIPTDEILAAAQKEGLYPFQWSFRLPSQDKLSRQLALTLPDVTWVGVTKEGTNVTIQVVESAQPKREPLMNPRHLISKSDAVVTQIYAEQGRPVVQENMRVKKGQVLISGILGDEENTENVVAKGDIRGLVWREYQVEVPLIQKLNTMTGESKERFYIVLGKWAVQLWGYGKVPFNSYETSSNHDPLTWRSFTLPMGWLTETDRETRAHEVQQSVEWAKSKGLEGARNDIIAKNGKETKIISEKILHEKKENGKVYMKVLFEVEESIAEELPLVHSQGE
;
A
#
# COMPACT_ATOMS: atom_id res chain seq x y z
N MET A 1 34.76 -57.15 21.39
CA MET A 1 33.33 -56.87 21.65
C MET A 1 32.99 -55.48 21.13
N LYS A 2 31.85 -55.34 20.42
CA LYS A 2 31.39 -54.08 19.81
C LYS A 2 30.90 -53.10 20.88
N GLN A 3 30.98 -51.80 20.61
CA GLN A 3 30.48 -50.77 21.53
C GLN A 3 28.94 -50.77 21.54
N PRO A 4 28.28 -50.70 22.71
CA PRO A 4 26.82 -50.66 22.79
C PRO A 4 26.27 -49.40 22.13
N SER A 5 25.22 -49.46 21.30
CA SER A 5 24.68 -48.27 20.60
C SER A 5 24.15 -47.18 21.54
N LEU A 6 23.71 -47.54 22.75
CA LEU A 6 23.05 -46.63 23.71
C LEU A 6 23.95 -46.17 24.87
N TYR A 7 25.27 -46.37 24.81
CA TYR A 7 26.17 -46.04 25.92
C TYR A 7 26.19 -44.55 26.30
N LYS A 8 25.94 -43.65 25.33
CA LYS A 8 25.87 -42.20 25.57
C LYS A 8 24.66 -41.80 26.42
N LEU A 9 23.52 -42.46 26.23
CA LEU A 9 22.27 -42.20 26.96
C LEU A 9 22.26 -42.86 28.35
N ARG A 10 22.69 -44.14 28.45
CA ARG A 10 22.70 -44.89 29.71
C ARG A 10 23.88 -44.59 30.62
N GLY A 11 24.94 -43.97 30.08
CA GLY A 11 26.18 -43.72 30.81
C GLY A 11 27.11 -44.93 30.79
N ALA A 12 28.41 -44.65 30.69
CA ALA A 12 29.47 -45.63 30.68
C ALA A 12 30.58 -45.24 31.65
N VAL A 13 31.15 -46.25 32.30
CA VAL A 13 32.24 -46.10 33.26
C VAL A 13 33.42 -46.91 32.74
N ARG A 14 34.59 -46.26 32.66
CA ARG A 14 35.85 -46.97 32.43
C ARG A 14 36.37 -47.46 33.77
N ILE A 15 36.60 -48.75 33.85
CA ILE A 15 37.09 -49.43 35.03
C ILE A 15 38.45 -50.06 34.74
N THR A 16 39.30 -50.06 35.76
CA THR A 16 40.56 -50.81 35.79
C THR A 16 40.40 -51.90 36.84
N VAL A 17 40.53 -53.15 36.42
CA VAL A 17 40.51 -54.32 37.29
C VAL A 17 41.95 -54.74 37.57
N THR A 18 42.27 -55.10 38.82
CA THR A 18 43.61 -55.51 39.27
C THR A 18 43.55 -56.70 40.23
N GLY A 19 44.55 -57.60 40.14
CA GLY A 19 44.66 -58.80 40.98
C GLY A 19 43.80 -59.95 40.48
N GLY A 20 43.62 -61.00 41.30
CA GLY A 20 42.64 -62.09 41.09
C GLY A 20 42.71 -62.84 39.76
N ASP A 21 41.67 -63.65 39.50
CA ASP A 21 41.46 -64.31 38.21
C ASP A 21 40.66 -63.38 37.26
N ILE A 22 41.39 -62.64 36.42
CA ILE A 22 40.80 -61.66 35.49
C ILE A 22 40.09 -62.36 34.33
N GLU A 23 40.60 -63.51 33.87
CA GLU A 23 40.01 -64.28 32.77
C GLU A 23 38.69 -64.91 33.22
N GLY A 24 38.65 -65.49 34.42
CA GLY A 24 37.42 -65.96 35.06
C GLY A 24 36.40 -64.85 35.27
N LEU A 25 36.83 -63.64 35.62
CA LEU A 25 35.93 -62.49 35.71
C LEU A 25 35.32 -62.14 34.36
N ILE A 26 36.12 -62.09 33.28
CA ILE A 26 35.62 -61.77 31.93
C ILE A 26 34.60 -62.83 31.47
N ASN A 27 34.85 -64.10 31.75
CA ASN A 27 33.91 -65.18 31.43
C ASN A 27 32.60 -65.05 32.22
N LEU A 28 32.67 -64.73 33.52
CA LEU A 28 31.47 -64.50 34.32
C LEU A 28 30.66 -63.28 33.85
N LEU A 29 31.34 -62.22 33.37
CA LEU A 29 30.67 -61.06 32.78
C LEU A 29 29.93 -61.43 31.49
N ALA A 30 30.54 -62.26 30.64
CA ALA A 30 29.91 -62.77 29.43
C ALA A 30 28.69 -63.66 29.74
N VAL A 31 28.80 -64.56 30.73
CA VAL A 31 27.69 -65.44 31.15
C VAL A 31 26.52 -64.66 31.74
N GLN A 32 26.77 -63.59 32.47
CA GLN A 32 25.72 -62.71 33.02
C GLN A 32 25.15 -61.71 32.00
N GLY A 33 25.59 -61.75 30.74
CA GLY A 33 25.14 -60.83 29.69
C GLY A 33 25.54 -59.38 29.93
N LEU A 34 26.60 -59.14 30.71
CA LEU A 34 27.09 -57.79 30.99
C LEU A 34 28.01 -57.34 29.85
N GLU A 35 27.54 -56.34 29.10
CA GLU A 35 28.28 -55.84 27.94
C GLU A 35 29.53 -55.06 28.36
N VAL A 36 30.68 -55.57 27.94
CA VAL A 36 31.99 -54.96 28.19
C VAL A 36 32.67 -54.65 26.85
N TRP A 37 33.28 -53.48 26.71
CA TRP A 37 33.98 -53.09 25.48
C TRP A 37 35.30 -52.36 25.76
N ASN A 38 36.13 -52.24 24.73
CA ASN A 38 37.49 -51.67 24.82
C ASN A 38 38.35 -52.34 25.91
N LEU A 39 38.29 -53.67 25.97
CA LEU A 39 39.13 -54.48 26.86
C LEU A 39 40.61 -54.31 26.45
N ARG A 40 41.45 -53.91 27.41
CA ARG A 40 42.91 -53.85 27.27
C ARG A 40 43.55 -54.54 28.46
N ALA A 41 44.06 -55.75 28.26
CA ALA A 41 44.87 -56.44 29.26
C ALA A 41 46.26 -55.78 29.34
N ARG A 42 46.80 -55.64 30.54
CA ARG A 42 48.14 -55.14 30.83
C ARG A 42 48.79 -56.06 31.87
N ASP A 43 49.88 -56.71 31.49
CA ASP A 43 50.77 -57.51 32.35
C ASP A 43 50.11 -58.67 33.12
N GLY A 44 49.02 -59.26 32.60
CA GLY A 44 48.35 -60.45 33.16
C GLY A 44 47.63 -60.26 34.50
N ARG A 45 47.93 -59.17 35.24
CA ARG A 45 47.36 -58.85 36.55
C ARG A 45 46.53 -57.56 36.55
N ARG A 46 46.32 -56.95 35.38
CA ARG A 46 45.52 -55.73 35.21
C ARG A 46 44.75 -55.74 33.88
N ALA A 47 43.50 -55.30 33.92
CA ALA A 47 42.71 -55.10 32.70
C ALA A 47 41.89 -53.81 32.78
N ASP A 48 41.96 -53.01 31.72
CA ASP A 48 41.07 -51.86 31.53
C ASP A 48 39.89 -52.27 30.67
N MET A 49 38.68 -51.90 31.07
CA MET A 49 37.48 -52.16 30.29
C MET A 49 36.41 -51.10 30.54
N ASN A 50 35.49 -50.94 29.60
CA ASN A 50 34.33 -50.08 29.76
C ASN A 50 33.09 -50.92 30.05
N ILE A 51 32.28 -50.45 30.98
CA ILE A 51 30.99 -51.06 31.32
C ILE A 51 29.90 -49.99 31.37
N LEU A 52 28.65 -50.37 31.10
CA LEU A 52 27.50 -49.48 31.29
C LEU A 52 27.31 -49.16 32.79
N LEU A 53 26.85 -47.94 33.08
CA LEU A 53 26.63 -47.48 34.46
C LEU A 53 25.66 -48.37 35.27
N PRO A 54 24.52 -48.84 34.73
CA PRO A 54 23.62 -49.73 35.46
C PRO A 54 24.28 -51.08 35.81
N ASP A 55 25.16 -51.57 34.93
CA ASP A 55 25.82 -52.86 35.06
C ASP A 55 27.06 -52.81 35.97
N PHE A 56 27.65 -51.63 36.17
CA PHE A 56 28.71 -51.41 37.14
C PHE A 56 28.30 -51.84 38.56
N PHE A 57 27.05 -51.60 38.97
CA PHE A 57 26.56 -51.99 40.29
C PHE A 57 26.41 -53.51 40.45
N LYS A 58 26.23 -54.24 39.35
CA LYS A 58 26.15 -55.71 39.31
C LYS A 58 27.53 -56.38 39.37
N LEU A 59 28.63 -55.63 39.24
CA LEU A 59 29.99 -56.18 39.32
C LEU A 59 30.40 -56.64 40.72
N ARG A 60 29.81 -56.07 41.78
CA ARG A 60 30.28 -56.27 43.15
C ARG A 60 30.28 -57.75 43.61
N PRO A 61 29.25 -58.57 43.32
CA PRO A 61 29.26 -60.00 43.66
C PRO A 61 30.29 -60.79 42.84
N LEU A 62 30.50 -60.42 41.57
CA LEU A 62 31.44 -61.10 40.67
C LEU A 62 32.89 -60.87 41.09
N LEU A 63 33.23 -59.64 41.45
CA LEU A 63 34.56 -59.27 41.94
C LEU A 63 34.95 -60.00 43.23
N LYS A 64 33.97 -60.27 44.11
CA LYS A 64 34.18 -61.05 45.34
C LYS A 64 34.50 -62.52 45.05
N ARG A 65 33.88 -63.10 44.02
CA ARG A 65 34.10 -64.51 43.62
C ARG A 65 35.47 -64.73 42.98
N THR A 66 35.98 -63.75 42.24
CA THR A 66 37.26 -63.86 41.50
C THR A 66 38.45 -63.20 42.19
N GLY A 67 38.25 -62.65 43.39
CA GLY A 67 39.31 -61.96 44.15
C GLY A 67 39.84 -60.69 43.49
N CYS A 68 39.12 -60.14 42.51
CA CYS A 68 39.53 -58.99 41.72
C CYS A 68 39.15 -57.66 42.41
N LYS A 69 40.01 -56.64 42.29
CA LYS A 69 39.70 -55.27 42.73
C LYS A 69 39.39 -54.38 41.54
N VAL A 70 38.42 -53.48 41.66
CA VAL A 70 38.04 -52.54 40.59
C VAL A 70 38.29 -51.09 41.01
N LYS A 71 38.84 -50.28 40.10
CA LYS A 71 39.01 -48.84 40.24
C LYS A 71 38.33 -48.12 39.07
N VAL A 72 37.43 -47.19 39.38
CA VAL A 72 36.80 -46.33 38.37
C VAL A 72 37.78 -45.25 37.94
N THR A 73 38.15 -45.21 36.65
CA THR A 73 39.12 -44.25 36.12
C THR A 73 38.46 -43.09 35.40
N HIS A 74 37.37 -43.32 34.65
CA HIS A 74 36.64 -42.27 33.95
C HIS A 74 35.13 -42.52 33.99
N ARG A 75 34.34 -41.43 34.09
CA ARG A 75 32.88 -41.44 34.04
C ARG A 75 32.43 -40.64 32.81
N ARG A 76 31.60 -41.23 31.93
CA ARG A 76 31.11 -40.58 30.70
C ARG A 76 29.63 -40.87 30.47
N GLY A 77 28.92 -39.93 29.85
CA GLY A 77 27.54 -40.09 29.40
C GLY A 77 26.53 -39.09 30.01
N PHE A 78 25.32 -39.12 29.48
CA PHE A 78 24.23 -38.17 29.77
C PHE A 78 23.90 -38.05 31.28
N PRO A 79 23.81 -39.13 32.07
CA PRO A 79 23.50 -39.02 33.51
C PRO A 79 24.53 -38.20 34.29
N PHE A 80 25.82 -38.32 33.94
CA PHE A 80 26.89 -37.56 34.58
C PHE A 80 26.91 -36.09 34.12
N PHE A 81 26.50 -35.82 32.88
CA PHE A 81 26.34 -34.46 32.35
C PHE A 81 25.17 -33.74 33.04
N VAL A 82 23.99 -34.38 33.12
CA VAL A 82 22.81 -33.82 33.81
C VAL A 82 23.11 -33.59 35.29
N ALA A 83 23.77 -34.53 35.98
CA ALA A 83 24.16 -34.34 37.38
C ALA A 83 25.13 -33.15 37.57
N ARG A 84 26.04 -32.89 36.61
CA ARG A 84 26.93 -31.72 36.63
C ARG A 84 26.16 -30.42 36.35
N LEU A 85 25.16 -30.48 35.49
CA LEU A 85 24.31 -29.33 35.14
C LEU A 85 23.37 -28.95 36.28
N LEU A 86 22.75 -29.93 36.96
CA LEU A 86 21.87 -29.73 38.12
C LEU A 86 22.60 -29.12 39.33
N LYS A 87 23.91 -29.35 39.48
CA LYS A 87 24.72 -28.68 40.51
C LYS A 87 24.84 -27.16 40.29
N ARG A 88 24.58 -26.68 39.07
CA ARG A 88 24.58 -25.25 38.74
C ARG A 88 23.18 -24.69 38.92
N LYS A 89 22.82 -24.32 40.16
CA LYS A 89 21.50 -23.76 40.51
C LYS A 89 21.08 -22.60 39.58
N PHE A 90 22.02 -21.73 39.22
CA PHE A 90 21.78 -20.63 38.26
C PHE A 90 21.39 -21.09 36.86
N PHE A 91 21.96 -22.20 36.37
CA PHE A 91 21.61 -22.74 35.05
C PHE A 91 20.17 -23.27 35.04
N LEU A 92 19.76 -23.99 36.09
CA LEU A 92 18.39 -24.46 36.23
C LEU A 92 17.39 -23.30 36.35
N GLY A 93 17.73 -22.27 37.14
CA GLY A 93 16.93 -21.05 37.24
C GLY A 93 16.80 -20.32 35.90
N GLY A 94 17.90 -20.18 35.16
CA GLY A 94 17.90 -19.58 33.82
C GLY A 94 17.07 -20.37 32.81
N MET A 95 17.11 -21.70 32.86
CA MET A 95 16.30 -22.56 31.99
C MET A 95 14.80 -22.43 32.31
N LEU A 96 14.42 -22.43 33.59
CA LEU A 96 13.04 -22.21 34.01
C LEU A 96 12.56 -20.80 33.62
N PHE A 97 13.39 -19.78 33.83
CA PHE A 97 13.10 -18.42 33.41
C PHE A 97 12.93 -18.31 31.89
N PHE A 98 13.80 -18.94 31.11
CA PHE A 98 13.71 -18.95 29.65
C PHE A 98 12.40 -19.59 29.17
N ILE A 99 12.00 -20.72 29.77
CA ILE A 99 10.72 -21.37 29.45
C ILE A 99 9.55 -20.46 29.84
N ALA A 100 9.57 -19.88 31.04
CA ALA A 100 8.54 -18.95 31.49
C ALA A 100 8.43 -17.71 30.60
N ALA A 101 9.57 -17.14 30.19
CA ALA A 101 9.63 -16.02 29.26
C ALA A 101 9.08 -16.41 27.88
N LEU A 102 9.40 -17.60 27.37
CA LEU A 102 8.87 -18.09 26.10
C LEU A 102 7.34 -18.19 26.15
N PHE A 103 6.78 -18.79 27.21
CA PHE A 103 5.32 -18.84 27.41
C PHE A 103 4.69 -17.45 27.55
N ALA A 104 5.35 -16.53 28.25
CA ALA A 104 4.87 -15.16 28.39
C ALA A 104 4.83 -14.43 27.02
N LEU A 105 5.91 -14.55 26.23
CA LEU A 105 6.04 -13.90 24.94
C LEU A 105 5.06 -14.45 23.90
N THR A 106 4.79 -15.76 23.92
CA THR A 106 3.81 -16.41 23.01
C THR A 106 2.36 -16.18 23.43
N SER A 107 2.12 -15.93 24.72
CA SER A 107 0.77 -15.66 25.25
C SER A 107 0.37 -14.19 25.19
N MET A 108 1.21 -13.30 24.66
CA MET A 108 0.96 -11.87 24.65
C MET A 108 0.60 -11.37 23.25
N VAL A 109 -0.39 -10.48 23.17
CA VAL A 109 -0.73 -9.81 21.90
C VAL A 109 0.32 -8.74 21.64
N TRP A 110 1.03 -8.85 20.52
CA TRP A 110 2.07 -7.89 20.16
C TRP A 110 1.55 -6.77 19.27
N ASN A 111 0.68 -7.11 18.31
CA ASN A 111 0.15 -6.15 17.36
C ASN A 111 -1.36 -6.33 17.18
N VAL A 112 -2.06 -5.21 17.05
CA VAL A 112 -3.47 -5.13 16.68
C VAL A 112 -3.55 -4.34 15.38
N GLU A 113 -3.79 -5.04 14.28
CA GLU A 113 -3.86 -4.46 12.94
C GLU A 113 -5.33 -4.23 12.55
N VAL A 114 -5.63 -3.09 11.94
CA VAL A 114 -6.97 -2.78 11.42
C VAL A 114 -6.91 -2.78 9.88
N LYS A 115 -7.87 -3.46 9.24
CA LYS A 115 -7.98 -3.56 7.78
C LYS A 115 -9.38 -3.25 7.30
N GLY A 116 -9.50 -2.66 6.12
CA GLY A 116 -10.77 -2.41 5.44
C GLY A 116 -11.46 -1.09 5.84
N ASN A 117 -10.81 -0.26 6.65
CA ASN A 117 -11.27 1.08 6.95
C ASN A 117 -10.81 2.07 5.85
N VAL A 118 -11.72 2.94 5.43
CA VAL A 118 -11.53 3.96 4.39
C VAL A 118 -12.00 5.32 4.91
N LYS A 119 -13.20 5.39 5.50
CA LYS A 119 -13.77 6.60 6.09
C LYS A 119 -13.55 6.67 7.60
N ILE A 120 -13.62 5.54 8.29
CA ILE A 120 -13.47 5.48 9.75
C ILE A 120 -11.97 5.50 10.08
N PRO A 121 -11.50 6.44 10.92
CA PRO A 121 -10.09 6.51 11.28
C PRO A 121 -9.69 5.29 12.12
N THR A 122 -8.48 4.79 11.88
CA THR A 122 -7.95 3.61 12.57
C THR A 122 -7.94 3.76 14.09
N ASP A 123 -7.68 4.97 14.59
CA ASP A 123 -7.60 5.26 16.02
C ASP A 123 -8.95 5.08 16.74
N GLU A 124 -10.08 5.38 16.07
CA GLU A 124 -11.41 5.16 16.63
C GLU A 124 -11.71 3.66 16.78
N ILE A 125 -11.31 2.85 15.80
CA ILE A 125 -11.48 1.40 15.82
C ILE A 125 -10.62 0.79 16.93
N LEU A 126 -9.37 1.24 17.07
CA LEU A 126 -8.48 0.80 18.14
C LEU A 126 -8.99 1.23 19.53
N ALA A 127 -9.56 2.43 19.65
CA ALA A 127 -10.16 2.90 20.91
C ALA A 127 -11.40 2.07 21.29
N ALA A 128 -12.24 1.70 20.32
CA ALA A 128 -13.36 0.78 20.55
C ALA A 128 -12.87 -0.62 20.96
N ALA A 129 -11.84 -1.15 20.30
CA ALA A 129 -11.23 -2.44 20.66
C ALA A 129 -10.63 -2.42 22.07
N GLN A 130 -10.00 -1.31 22.45
CA GLN A 130 -9.43 -1.14 23.79
C GLN A 130 -10.51 -1.17 24.88
N LYS A 131 -11.68 -0.57 24.65
CA LYS A 131 -12.84 -0.63 25.58
C LYS A 131 -13.34 -2.07 25.77
N GLU A 132 -13.28 -2.89 24.73
CA GLU A 132 -13.63 -4.32 24.79
C GLU A 132 -12.48 -5.21 25.28
N GLY A 133 -11.36 -4.61 25.73
CA GLY A 133 -10.23 -5.31 26.33
C GLY A 133 -9.19 -5.85 25.34
N LEU A 134 -9.28 -5.48 24.05
CA LEU A 134 -8.31 -5.80 23.01
C LEU A 134 -7.36 -4.62 22.76
N TYR A 135 -6.11 -4.76 23.19
CA TYR A 135 -5.07 -3.75 23.00
C TYR A 135 -3.67 -4.41 22.98
N PRO A 136 -2.62 -3.73 22.45
CA PRO A 136 -1.26 -4.25 22.46
C PRO A 136 -0.74 -4.55 23.87
N PHE A 137 0.08 -5.59 24.01
CA PHE A 137 0.63 -6.11 25.27
C PHE A 137 -0.41 -6.69 26.25
N GLN A 138 -1.62 -6.99 25.78
CA GLN A 138 -2.61 -7.73 26.55
C GLN A 138 -2.29 -9.23 26.57
N TRP A 139 -2.61 -9.88 27.69
CA TRP A 139 -2.55 -11.32 27.81
C TRP A 139 -3.66 -12.01 27.01
N SER A 140 -3.26 -12.92 26.13
CA SER A 140 -4.16 -13.68 25.26
C SER A 140 -5.26 -14.44 25.99
N PHE A 141 -4.99 -14.91 27.21
CA PHE A 141 -5.95 -15.67 28.02
C PHE A 141 -7.02 -14.78 28.68
N ARG A 142 -6.84 -13.44 28.69
CA ARG A 142 -7.85 -12.48 29.16
C ARG A 142 -8.77 -11.99 28.06
N LEU A 143 -8.46 -12.27 26.79
CA LEU A 143 -9.28 -11.83 25.68
C LEU A 143 -10.61 -12.61 25.65
N PRO A 144 -11.74 -11.92 25.41
CA PRO A 144 -12.98 -12.58 25.05
C PRO A 144 -12.82 -13.43 23.80
N SER A 145 -13.77 -14.34 23.56
CA SER A 145 -13.79 -15.11 22.30
C SER A 145 -13.88 -14.17 21.09
N GLN A 146 -13.27 -14.57 19.97
CA GLN A 146 -13.24 -13.78 18.74
C GLN A 146 -14.65 -13.36 18.29
N ASP A 147 -15.63 -14.26 18.41
CA ASP A 147 -17.04 -14.00 18.07
C ASP A 147 -17.71 -12.95 18.98
N LYS A 148 -17.28 -12.85 20.25
CA LYS A 148 -17.81 -11.84 21.16
C LYS A 148 -17.21 -10.48 20.84
N LEU A 149 -15.90 -10.42 20.61
CA LEU A 149 -15.20 -9.20 20.21
C LEU A 149 -15.76 -8.65 18.90
N SER A 150 -15.93 -9.49 17.88
CA SER A 150 -16.50 -9.07 16.59
C SER A 150 -17.90 -8.49 16.75
N ARG A 151 -18.77 -9.17 17.52
CA ARG A 151 -20.13 -8.72 17.78
C ARG A 151 -20.18 -7.41 18.57
N GLN A 152 -19.36 -7.26 19.60
CA GLN A 152 -19.33 -6.04 20.42
C GLN A 152 -18.78 -4.86 19.62
N LEU A 153 -17.71 -5.06 18.85
CA LEU A 153 -17.16 -4.02 17.97
C LEU A 153 -18.16 -3.59 16.89
N ALA A 154 -18.91 -4.53 16.30
CA ALA A 154 -19.96 -4.21 15.34
C ALA A 154 -21.11 -3.38 15.94
N LEU A 155 -21.34 -3.47 17.26
CA LEU A 155 -22.36 -2.66 17.96
C LEU A 155 -21.83 -1.29 18.38
N THR A 156 -20.54 -1.20 18.70
CA THR A 156 -19.93 0.04 19.21
C THR A 156 -19.50 0.99 18.10
N LEU A 157 -19.12 0.47 16.92
CA LEU A 157 -18.68 1.28 15.79
C LEU A 157 -19.87 1.78 14.95
N PRO A 158 -19.99 3.09 14.71
CA PRO A 158 -21.01 3.63 13.80
C PRO A 158 -20.67 3.31 12.34
N ASP A 159 -21.68 3.22 11.48
CA ASP A 159 -21.54 3.06 10.03
C ASP A 159 -20.68 1.88 9.57
N VAL A 160 -20.75 0.76 10.30
CA VAL A 160 -20.10 -0.51 9.94
C VAL A 160 -21.16 -1.56 9.60
N THR A 161 -20.96 -2.24 8.46
CA THR A 161 -21.81 -3.35 8.03
C THR A 161 -21.38 -4.67 8.67
N TRP A 162 -20.08 -4.87 8.83
CA TRP A 162 -19.53 -6.10 9.40
C TRP A 162 -18.15 -5.86 10.04
N VAL A 163 -17.88 -6.53 11.15
CA VAL A 163 -16.57 -6.59 11.80
C VAL A 163 -16.18 -8.05 12.00
N GLY A 164 -14.96 -8.41 11.63
CA GLY A 164 -14.33 -9.68 11.94
C GLY A 164 -13.08 -9.48 12.77
N VAL A 165 -12.90 -10.28 13.82
CA VAL A 165 -11.68 -10.27 14.64
C VAL A 165 -11.03 -11.63 14.54
N THR A 166 -9.83 -11.69 13.96
CA THR A 166 -9.08 -12.94 13.78
C THR A 166 -7.77 -12.85 14.53
N LYS A 167 -7.39 -13.91 15.24
CA LYS A 167 -6.11 -14.00 15.94
C LYS A 167 -5.22 -15.05 15.28
N GLU A 168 -4.05 -14.62 14.81
CA GLU A 168 -3.01 -15.47 14.24
C GLU A 168 -1.75 -15.39 15.10
N GLY A 169 -1.52 -16.41 15.93
CA GLY A 169 -0.40 -16.43 16.86
C GLY A 169 -0.50 -15.30 17.90
N THR A 170 0.42 -14.35 17.83
CA THR A 170 0.46 -13.17 18.71
C THR A 170 -0.09 -11.88 18.07
N ASN A 171 -0.53 -11.95 16.82
CA ASN A 171 -1.13 -10.82 16.11
C ASN A 171 -2.65 -10.96 16.06
N VAL A 172 -3.35 -9.86 16.25
CA VAL A 172 -4.81 -9.78 16.12
C VAL A 172 -5.14 -8.83 14.98
N THR A 173 -5.99 -9.25 14.07
CA THR A 173 -6.44 -8.45 12.93
C THR A 173 -7.93 -8.17 13.08
N ILE A 174 -8.29 -6.87 13.03
CA ILE A 174 -9.68 -6.39 13.00
C ILE A 174 -9.98 -6.01 11.56
N GLN A 175 -10.86 -6.77 10.91
CA GLN A 175 -11.32 -6.48 9.57
C GLN A 175 -12.69 -5.81 9.64
N VAL A 176 -12.79 -4.63 9.05
CA VAL A 176 -13.99 -3.79 9.06
C VAL A 176 -14.50 -3.63 7.63
N VAL A 177 -15.80 -3.76 7.45
CA VAL A 177 -16.50 -3.43 6.20
C VAL A 177 -17.46 -2.29 6.50
N GLU A 178 -17.11 -1.10 6.04
CA GLU A 178 -17.91 0.11 6.26
C GLU A 178 -19.25 0.07 5.50
N SER A 179 -20.26 0.74 6.05
CA SER A 179 -21.55 0.90 5.41
C SER A 179 -21.47 1.95 4.29
N ALA A 180 -21.89 1.55 3.10
CA ALA A 180 -22.09 2.46 1.98
C ALA A 180 -23.42 3.22 2.17
N GLN A 181 -23.47 4.20 3.08
CA GLN A 181 -24.59 5.12 3.09
C GLN A 181 -24.54 5.95 1.78
N PRO A 182 -25.68 6.08 1.04
CA PRO A 182 -25.75 7.06 -0.04
C PRO A 182 -25.48 8.43 0.57
N LYS A 183 -24.59 9.22 -0.06
CA LYS A 183 -24.36 10.59 0.38
C LYS A 183 -25.71 11.30 0.41
N ARG A 184 -26.12 11.81 1.57
CA ARG A 184 -27.26 12.73 1.65
C ARG A 184 -26.92 13.90 0.74
N GLU A 185 -27.69 14.10 -0.31
CA GLU A 185 -27.51 15.25 -1.19
C GLU A 185 -27.63 16.53 -0.34
N PRO A 186 -26.78 17.55 -0.58
CA PRO A 186 -26.92 18.81 0.12
C PRO A 186 -28.32 19.38 -0.12
N LEU A 187 -28.90 20.02 0.90
CA LEU A 187 -30.15 20.77 0.73
C LEU A 187 -29.88 21.89 -0.28
N MET A 188 -30.52 21.79 -1.45
CA MET A 188 -30.39 22.77 -2.53
C MET A 188 -31.67 23.59 -2.62
N ASN A 189 -31.51 24.89 -2.84
CA ASN A 189 -32.66 25.78 -3.05
C ASN A 189 -33.37 25.43 -4.37
N PRO A 190 -34.72 25.50 -4.41
CA PRO A 190 -35.47 25.36 -5.65
C PRO A 190 -34.97 26.31 -6.75
N ARG A 191 -34.98 25.83 -8.00
CA ARG A 191 -34.47 26.58 -9.16
C ARG A 191 -35.11 26.12 -10.46
N HIS A 192 -35.08 26.99 -11.46
CA HIS A 192 -35.36 26.67 -12.85
C HIS A 192 -34.07 26.30 -13.59
N LEU A 193 -34.22 25.66 -14.75
CA LEU A 193 -33.19 25.62 -15.78
C LEU A 193 -33.63 26.53 -16.93
N ILE A 194 -32.81 27.52 -17.25
CA ILE A 194 -33.01 28.48 -18.33
C ILE A 194 -32.00 28.25 -19.45
N SER A 195 -32.24 28.86 -20.61
CA SER A 195 -31.32 28.78 -21.75
C SER A 195 -30.17 29.77 -21.63
N LYS A 196 -28.93 29.32 -21.75
CA LYS A 196 -27.73 30.19 -21.72
C LYS A 196 -27.48 30.97 -23.02
N SER A 197 -28.06 30.50 -24.14
CA SER A 197 -27.85 31.02 -25.49
C SER A 197 -29.13 30.89 -26.32
N ASP A 198 -29.26 31.67 -27.39
CA ASP A 198 -30.29 31.40 -28.40
C ASP A 198 -29.99 30.06 -29.09
N ALA A 199 -30.97 29.17 -29.13
CA ALA A 199 -30.77 27.81 -29.63
C ALA A 199 -32.03 27.20 -30.25
N VAL A 200 -31.87 26.11 -30.99
CA VAL A 200 -32.97 25.20 -31.35
C VAL A 200 -32.78 23.91 -30.55
N VAL A 201 -33.76 23.54 -29.75
CA VAL A 201 -33.69 22.37 -28.87
C VAL A 201 -33.58 21.08 -29.72
N THR A 202 -32.58 20.26 -29.45
CA THR A 202 -32.39 18.96 -30.12
C THR A 202 -32.78 17.79 -29.24
N GLN A 203 -32.45 17.87 -27.95
CA GLN A 203 -32.67 16.79 -27.00
C GLN A 203 -33.07 17.35 -25.63
N ILE A 204 -34.05 16.72 -25.01
CA ILE A 204 -34.55 17.09 -23.68
C ILE A 204 -34.39 15.89 -22.74
N TYR A 205 -33.63 16.08 -21.67
CA TYR A 205 -33.55 15.14 -20.55
C TYR A 205 -33.89 15.88 -19.25
N ALA A 206 -35.00 15.51 -18.62
CA ALA A 206 -35.46 16.09 -17.37
C ALA A 206 -35.53 14.98 -16.30
N GLU A 207 -34.71 15.09 -15.25
CA GLU A 207 -34.71 14.20 -14.09
C GLU A 207 -35.69 14.72 -13.03
N GLN A 208 -35.69 16.03 -12.79
CA GLN A 208 -36.54 16.69 -11.80
C GLN A 208 -37.04 18.03 -12.37
N GLY A 209 -38.32 18.37 -12.15
CA GLY A 209 -38.95 19.55 -12.74
C GLY A 209 -39.79 19.23 -13.99
N ARG A 210 -40.52 20.24 -14.49
CA ARG A 210 -41.39 20.10 -15.67
C ARG A 210 -40.75 20.75 -16.89
N PRO A 211 -40.44 20.01 -17.97
CA PRO A 211 -39.97 20.62 -19.21
C PRO A 211 -41.08 21.49 -19.83
N VAL A 212 -40.73 22.72 -20.22
CA VAL A 212 -41.66 23.70 -20.84
C VAL A 212 -41.35 23.95 -22.32
N VAL A 213 -40.38 23.23 -22.86
CA VAL A 213 -39.95 23.29 -24.27
C VAL A 213 -40.13 21.93 -24.94
N GLN A 214 -40.09 21.91 -26.27
CA GLN A 214 -40.21 20.71 -27.10
C GLN A 214 -39.01 20.60 -28.05
N GLU A 215 -38.73 19.39 -28.52
CA GLU A 215 -37.72 19.17 -29.56
C GLU A 215 -38.06 19.98 -30.82
N ASN A 216 -37.03 20.54 -31.45
CA ASN A 216 -37.10 21.48 -32.59
C ASN A 216 -37.72 22.84 -32.27
N MET A 217 -37.96 23.16 -31.00
CA MET A 217 -38.41 24.50 -30.59
C MET A 217 -37.23 25.47 -30.55
N ARG A 218 -37.42 26.68 -31.09
CA ARG A 218 -36.45 27.78 -30.91
C ARG A 218 -36.64 28.41 -29.54
N VAL A 219 -35.54 28.54 -28.81
CA VAL A 219 -35.48 29.18 -27.49
C VAL A 219 -34.54 30.38 -27.52
N LYS A 220 -34.85 31.39 -26.70
CA LYS A 220 -33.99 32.56 -26.51
C LYS A 220 -33.17 32.41 -25.24
N LYS A 221 -32.01 33.08 -25.18
CA LYS A 221 -31.24 33.23 -23.95
C LYS A 221 -32.14 33.78 -22.83
N GLY A 222 -32.10 33.14 -21.67
CA GLY A 222 -32.92 33.44 -20.49
C GLY A 222 -34.28 32.74 -20.45
N GLN A 223 -34.73 32.10 -21.52
CA GLN A 223 -36.00 31.40 -21.54
C GLN A 223 -35.97 30.15 -20.65
N VAL A 224 -37.01 29.94 -19.84
CA VAL A 224 -37.16 28.73 -19.01
C VAL A 224 -37.27 27.50 -19.92
N LEU A 225 -36.44 26.50 -19.65
CA LEU A 225 -36.42 25.22 -20.33
C LEU A 225 -37.04 24.11 -19.46
N ILE A 226 -36.67 24.07 -18.17
CA ILE A 226 -37.29 23.20 -17.16
C ILE A 226 -37.75 24.07 -15.99
N SER A 227 -39.04 24.01 -15.70
CA SER A 227 -39.64 24.68 -14.55
C SER A 227 -39.38 23.89 -13.27
N GLY A 228 -38.85 24.56 -12.25
CA GLY A 228 -38.78 24.03 -10.87
C GLY A 228 -40.10 24.19 -10.11
N ILE A 229 -41.14 24.76 -10.72
CA ILE A 229 -42.47 24.90 -10.14
C ILE A 229 -43.34 23.77 -10.72
N LEU A 230 -43.79 22.84 -9.86
CA LEU A 230 -44.72 21.76 -10.22
C LEU A 230 -46.11 22.02 -9.65
N GLY A 231 -47.11 21.47 -10.33
CA GLY A 231 -48.52 21.53 -9.93
C GLY A 231 -49.32 22.62 -10.64
N ASP A 232 -50.57 22.75 -10.22
CA ASP A 232 -51.54 23.72 -10.74
C ASP A 232 -51.69 24.91 -9.76
N GLU A 233 -52.49 25.91 -10.12
CA GLU A 233 -52.67 27.16 -9.34
C GLU A 233 -53.03 26.93 -7.86
N GLU A 234 -53.68 25.80 -7.54
CA GLU A 234 -54.09 25.44 -6.18
C GLU A 234 -53.06 24.64 -5.38
N ASN A 235 -52.12 23.94 -6.04
CA ASN A 235 -51.16 23.04 -5.37
C ASN A 235 -49.78 23.17 -6.01
N THR A 236 -49.06 24.24 -5.68
CA THR A 236 -47.72 24.50 -6.21
C THR A 236 -46.63 23.92 -5.30
N GLU A 237 -45.75 23.08 -5.86
CA GLU A 237 -44.55 22.55 -5.20
C GLU A 237 -43.28 23.07 -5.89
N ASN A 238 -42.37 23.64 -5.10
CA ASN A 238 -41.09 24.16 -5.58
C ASN A 238 -40.00 23.11 -5.41
N VAL A 239 -39.45 22.63 -6.53
CA VAL A 239 -38.37 21.66 -6.57
C VAL A 239 -37.11 22.24 -7.19
N VAL A 240 -36.01 21.51 -7.03
CA VAL A 240 -34.76 21.77 -7.74
C VAL A 240 -34.90 21.17 -9.14
N ALA A 241 -35.04 22.00 -10.19
CA ALA A 241 -35.02 21.48 -11.55
C ALA A 241 -33.64 20.85 -11.84
N LYS A 242 -33.64 19.59 -12.30
CA LYS A 242 -32.47 18.82 -12.71
C LYS A 242 -32.73 18.23 -14.09
N GLY A 243 -31.77 18.39 -14.99
CA GLY A 243 -31.87 17.89 -16.36
C GLY A 243 -30.77 18.46 -17.24
N ASP A 244 -30.60 17.85 -18.40
CA ASP A 244 -29.73 18.34 -19.47
C ASP A 244 -30.58 18.58 -20.72
N ILE A 245 -30.47 19.79 -21.28
CA ILE A 245 -31.13 20.13 -22.52
C ILE A 245 -30.06 20.55 -23.50
N ARG A 246 -30.03 19.88 -24.64
CA ARG A 246 -29.11 20.17 -25.74
C ARG A 246 -29.82 20.94 -26.82
N GLY A 247 -29.07 21.81 -27.49
CA GLY A 247 -29.58 22.55 -28.62
C GLY A 247 -28.49 22.97 -29.59
N LEU A 248 -28.93 23.24 -30.82
CA LEU A 248 -28.13 23.82 -31.88
C LEU A 248 -27.96 25.31 -31.63
N VAL A 249 -26.70 25.72 -31.52
CA VAL A 249 -26.28 27.11 -31.34
C VAL A 249 -25.37 27.50 -32.49
N TRP A 250 -25.61 28.67 -33.07
CA TRP A 250 -24.73 29.27 -34.07
C TRP A 250 -23.78 30.25 -33.41
N ARG A 251 -22.46 30.00 -33.53
CA ARG A 251 -21.41 30.82 -32.91
C ARG A 251 -20.49 31.41 -33.97
N GLU A 252 -20.33 32.72 -33.94
CA GLU A 252 -19.32 33.41 -34.76
C GLU A 252 -17.99 33.49 -34.02
N TYR A 253 -16.92 33.06 -34.67
CA TYR A 253 -15.55 33.15 -34.20
C TYR A 253 -14.72 34.02 -35.12
N GLN A 254 -13.96 34.94 -34.52
CA GLN A 254 -12.94 35.70 -35.21
C GLN A 254 -11.58 35.06 -34.93
N VAL A 255 -10.92 34.64 -35.99
CA VAL A 255 -9.65 33.92 -35.91
C VAL A 255 -8.59 34.74 -36.61
N GLU A 256 -7.48 34.98 -35.92
CA GLU A 256 -6.30 35.64 -36.47
C GLU A 256 -5.08 34.74 -36.34
N VAL A 257 -4.41 34.47 -37.47
CA VAL A 257 -3.22 33.60 -37.50
C VAL A 257 -2.08 34.31 -38.24
N PRO A 258 -0.91 34.51 -37.59
CA PRO A 258 0.25 35.08 -38.26
C PRO A 258 0.85 34.09 -39.26
N LEU A 259 1.25 34.58 -40.44
CA LEU A 259 1.94 33.78 -41.46
C LEU A 259 3.41 33.53 -41.10
N ILE A 260 4.00 34.37 -40.26
CA ILE A 260 5.36 34.19 -39.76
C ILE A 260 5.26 33.61 -38.36
N GLN A 261 5.73 32.37 -38.20
CA GLN A 261 5.76 31.70 -36.91
C GLN A 261 7.18 31.74 -36.36
N LYS A 262 7.33 32.23 -35.13
CA LYS A 262 8.58 32.15 -34.38
C LYS A 262 8.63 30.80 -33.67
N LEU A 263 9.46 29.89 -34.17
CA LEU A 263 9.68 28.59 -33.56
C LEU A 263 11.03 28.60 -32.86
N ASN A 264 11.04 28.18 -31.59
CA ASN A 264 12.29 27.91 -30.89
C ASN A 264 12.69 26.47 -31.21
N THR A 265 13.76 26.29 -31.98
CA THR A 265 14.32 24.97 -32.29
C THR A 265 15.57 24.74 -31.45
N MET A 266 15.75 23.50 -30.99
CA MET A 266 16.96 23.09 -30.28
C MET A 266 18.11 22.92 -31.28
N THR A 267 19.28 23.49 -31.00
CA THR A 267 20.45 23.42 -31.90
C THR A 267 21.22 22.10 -31.77
N GLY A 268 20.96 21.35 -30.71
CA GLY A 268 21.70 20.14 -30.34
C GLY A 268 22.85 20.42 -29.35
N GLU A 269 23.27 21.68 -29.21
CA GLU A 269 24.22 22.09 -28.19
C GLU A 269 23.57 22.07 -26.80
N SER A 270 24.27 21.50 -25.83
CA SER A 270 23.77 21.41 -24.46
C SER A 270 24.89 21.50 -23.44
N LYS A 271 24.56 22.02 -22.26
CA LYS A 271 25.44 22.07 -21.10
C LYS A 271 24.75 21.35 -19.95
N GLU A 272 25.46 20.38 -19.37
CA GLU A 272 24.96 19.62 -18.23
C GLU A 272 25.55 20.13 -16.92
N ARG A 273 24.70 20.20 -15.90
CA ARG A 273 25.06 20.52 -14.52
C ARG A 273 24.62 19.36 -13.64
N PHE A 274 25.56 18.85 -12.86
CA PHE A 274 25.32 17.70 -12.00
C PHE A 274 25.33 18.15 -10.55
N TYR A 275 24.34 17.69 -9.80
CA TYR A 275 24.17 18.00 -8.39
C TYR A 275 23.99 16.70 -7.60
N ILE A 276 24.51 16.69 -6.38
CA ILE A 276 24.10 15.72 -5.37
C ILE A 276 23.02 16.36 -4.50
N VAL A 277 21.89 15.66 -4.37
CA VAL A 277 20.76 16.10 -3.55
C VAL A 277 20.81 15.36 -2.22
N LEU A 278 20.71 16.09 -1.12
CA LEU A 278 20.67 15.63 0.26
C LEU A 278 19.51 16.34 0.99
N GLY A 279 18.35 15.71 1.01
CA GLY A 279 17.11 16.22 1.59
C GLY A 279 16.63 17.45 0.84
N LYS A 280 16.75 18.62 1.46
CA LYS A 280 16.40 19.92 0.87
C LYS A 280 17.59 20.65 0.26
N TRP A 281 18.80 20.09 0.37
CA TRP A 281 20.02 20.73 -0.11
C TRP A 281 20.46 20.07 -1.42
N ALA A 282 20.82 20.89 -2.41
CA ALA A 282 21.43 20.43 -3.65
C ALA A 282 22.80 21.09 -3.79
N VAL A 283 23.85 20.27 -3.83
CA VAL A 283 25.23 20.73 -3.99
C VAL A 283 25.68 20.41 -5.40
N GLN A 284 26.02 21.43 -6.17
CA GLN A 284 26.57 21.24 -7.51
C GLN A 284 27.92 20.53 -7.40
N LEU A 285 28.13 19.48 -8.18
CA LEU A 285 29.39 18.74 -8.26
C LEU A 285 30.15 19.06 -9.55
N TRP A 286 29.43 19.32 -10.64
CA TRP A 286 30.03 19.55 -11.95
C TRP A 286 29.20 20.51 -12.83
N GLY A 287 29.79 21.00 -13.92
CA GLY A 287 29.13 21.96 -14.82
C GLY A 287 29.17 23.42 -14.33
N TYR A 288 30.16 23.77 -13.49
CA TYR A 288 30.33 25.13 -12.97
C TYR A 288 30.52 26.19 -14.08
N GLY A 289 30.33 27.46 -13.70
CA GLY A 289 30.46 28.60 -14.61
C GLY A 289 29.18 28.92 -15.38
N LYS A 290 29.19 30.05 -16.09
CA LYS A 290 28.01 30.58 -16.78
C LYS A 290 27.58 29.67 -17.94
N VAL A 291 26.28 29.67 -18.24
CA VAL A 291 25.73 29.01 -19.42
C VAL A 291 26.18 29.83 -20.65
N PRO A 292 26.82 29.22 -21.66
CA PRO A 292 27.38 29.94 -22.81
C PRO A 292 26.33 30.33 -23.86
N PHE A 293 25.07 29.97 -23.64
CA PHE A 293 23.96 30.17 -24.58
C PHE A 293 23.21 31.47 -24.27
N ASN A 294 22.89 32.24 -25.30
CA ASN A 294 22.07 33.46 -25.15
C ASN A 294 20.59 33.13 -24.84
N SER A 295 20.08 32.05 -25.42
CA SER A 295 18.73 31.52 -25.19
C SER A 295 18.79 30.01 -25.02
N TYR A 296 18.19 29.48 -23.95
CA TYR A 296 18.23 28.07 -23.63
C TYR A 296 17.00 27.64 -22.83
N GLU A 297 16.70 26.34 -22.87
CA GLU A 297 15.67 25.71 -22.06
C GLU A 297 16.32 24.71 -21.10
N THR A 298 15.99 24.80 -19.81
CA THR A 298 16.55 23.94 -18.76
C THR A 298 15.59 22.80 -18.47
N SER A 299 16.04 21.56 -18.64
CA SER A 299 15.31 20.37 -18.18
C SER A 299 16.00 19.76 -16.97
N SER A 300 15.26 19.53 -15.89
CA SER A 300 15.76 18.88 -14.67
C SER A 300 15.35 17.41 -14.62
N ASN A 301 16.31 16.50 -14.48
CA ASN A 301 16.06 15.10 -14.19
C ASN A 301 16.55 14.75 -12.77
N HIS A 302 15.64 14.24 -11.93
CA HIS A 302 15.92 13.91 -10.53
C HIS A 302 15.85 12.40 -10.31
N ASP A 303 17.00 11.81 -9.99
CA ASP A 303 17.19 10.37 -9.77
C ASP A 303 17.48 10.09 -8.28
N PRO A 304 16.44 9.88 -7.44
CA PRO A 304 16.64 9.58 -6.02
C PRO A 304 17.26 8.20 -5.83
N LEU A 305 18.14 8.03 -4.83
CA LEU A 305 18.62 6.71 -4.43
C LEU A 305 17.48 5.93 -3.77
N THR A 306 17.14 4.78 -4.36
CA THR A 306 16.10 3.89 -3.83
C THR A 306 16.71 2.63 -3.25
N TRP A 307 16.27 2.22 -2.05
CA TRP A 307 16.54 0.91 -1.49
C TRP A 307 15.22 0.17 -1.27
N ARG A 308 14.98 -0.88 -2.06
CA ARG A 308 13.67 -1.60 -2.11
C ARG A 308 12.53 -0.60 -2.37
N SER A 309 11.58 -0.48 -1.44
CA SER A 309 10.45 0.45 -1.51
C SER A 309 10.71 1.81 -0.83
N PHE A 310 11.91 2.05 -0.30
CA PHE A 310 12.25 3.29 0.39
C PHE A 310 13.05 4.22 -0.53
N THR A 311 12.54 5.43 -0.76
CA THR A 311 13.27 6.54 -1.39
C THR A 311 14.12 7.23 -0.32
N LEU A 312 15.44 7.12 -0.45
CA LEU A 312 16.34 7.80 0.47
C LEU A 312 16.27 9.31 0.21
N PRO A 313 16.51 10.15 1.24
CA PRO A 313 16.61 11.60 1.08
C PRO A 313 17.92 12.00 0.39
N MET A 314 18.51 11.14 -0.45
CA MET A 314 19.73 11.43 -1.18
C MET A 314 19.59 10.94 -2.61
N GLY A 315 20.16 11.67 -3.57
CA GLY A 315 19.96 11.41 -4.99
C GLY A 315 20.88 12.21 -5.88
N TRP A 316 20.71 12.00 -7.17
CA TRP A 316 21.37 12.77 -8.23
C TRP A 316 20.35 13.69 -8.88
N LEU A 317 20.78 14.90 -9.23
CA LEU A 317 20.00 15.81 -10.05
C LEU A 317 20.89 16.24 -11.22
N THR A 318 20.39 16.02 -12.43
CA THR A 318 21.05 16.45 -13.67
C THR A 318 20.17 17.53 -14.30
N GLU A 319 20.69 18.74 -14.39
CA GLU A 319 20.07 19.81 -15.18
C GLU A 319 20.78 19.89 -16.54
N THR A 320 20.01 19.75 -17.61
CA THR A 320 20.50 19.94 -18.97
C THR A 320 19.95 21.24 -19.53
N ASP A 321 20.84 22.21 -19.73
CA ASP A 321 20.53 23.46 -20.42
C ASP A 321 20.75 23.24 -21.92
N ARG A 322 19.69 23.27 -22.73
CA ARG A 322 19.78 23.09 -24.19
C ARG A 322 19.67 24.44 -24.89
N GLU A 323 20.61 24.75 -25.78
CA GLU A 323 20.55 25.99 -26.57
C GLU A 323 19.32 25.95 -27.48
N THR A 324 18.58 27.06 -27.47
CA THR A 324 17.43 27.28 -28.35
C THR A 324 17.75 28.43 -29.28
N ARG A 325 17.34 28.32 -30.54
CA ARG A 325 17.39 29.43 -31.49
C ARG A 325 16.00 29.68 -32.05
N ALA A 326 15.60 30.94 -32.03
CA ALA A 326 14.38 31.36 -32.69
C ALA A 326 14.61 31.33 -34.21
N HIS A 327 13.84 30.52 -34.91
CA HIS A 327 13.78 30.50 -36.36
C HIS A 327 12.40 30.97 -36.80
N GLU A 328 12.37 31.94 -37.71
CA GLU A 328 11.13 32.41 -38.33
C GLU A 328 10.80 31.53 -39.52
N VAL A 329 9.66 30.85 -39.48
CA VAL A 329 9.16 30.04 -40.59
C VAL A 329 7.99 30.76 -41.23
N GLN A 330 8.07 31.01 -42.53
CA GLN A 330 6.97 31.53 -43.31
C GLN A 330 6.04 30.38 -43.69
N GLN A 331 4.81 30.45 -43.18
CA GLN A 331 3.77 29.46 -43.41
C GLN A 331 2.89 29.81 -44.60
N SER A 332 2.24 28.80 -45.17
CA SER A 332 1.25 29.02 -46.22
C SER A 332 -0.06 29.57 -45.66
N VAL A 333 -0.86 30.16 -46.53
CA VAL A 333 -2.18 30.69 -46.16
C VAL A 333 -3.12 29.53 -45.79
N GLU A 334 -3.04 28.40 -46.48
CA GLU A 334 -3.80 27.18 -46.21
C GLU A 334 -3.47 26.59 -44.83
N TRP A 335 -2.18 26.60 -44.46
CA TRP A 335 -1.75 26.19 -43.12
C TRP A 335 -2.36 27.09 -42.05
N ALA A 336 -2.31 28.41 -42.25
CA ALA A 336 -2.88 29.37 -41.31
C ALA A 336 -4.40 29.20 -41.15
N LYS A 337 -5.12 28.90 -42.23
CA LYS A 337 -6.55 28.55 -42.18
C LYS A 337 -6.80 27.32 -41.33
N SER A 338 -6.13 26.22 -41.65
CA SER A 338 -6.29 24.95 -40.94
C SER A 338 -5.98 25.10 -39.45
N LYS A 339 -4.87 25.77 -39.12
CA LYS A 339 -4.47 26.02 -37.73
C LYS A 339 -5.46 26.91 -36.99
N GLY A 340 -5.99 27.92 -37.68
CA GLY A 340 -7.02 28.80 -37.13
C GLY A 340 -8.33 28.09 -36.85
N LEU A 341 -8.80 27.24 -37.76
CA LEU A 341 -9.99 26.41 -37.58
C LEU A 341 -9.79 25.42 -36.44
N GLU A 342 -8.65 24.74 -36.38
CA GLU A 342 -8.30 23.83 -35.28
C GLU A 342 -8.31 24.57 -33.93
N GLY A 343 -7.72 25.76 -33.87
CA GLY A 343 -7.74 26.61 -32.67
C GLY A 343 -9.16 26.98 -32.23
N ALA A 344 -10.01 27.39 -33.17
CA ALA A 344 -11.41 27.71 -32.88
C ALA A 344 -12.22 26.50 -32.41
N ARG A 345 -12.03 25.32 -33.03
CA ARG A 345 -12.65 24.06 -32.59
C ARG A 345 -12.25 23.70 -31.17
N ASN A 346 -10.96 23.81 -30.85
CA ASN A 346 -10.44 23.52 -29.52
C ASN A 346 -11.00 24.48 -28.47
N ASP A 347 -11.13 25.78 -28.78
CA ASP A 347 -11.71 26.77 -27.87
C ASP A 347 -13.22 26.50 -27.60
N ILE A 348 -13.98 26.09 -28.63
CA ILE A 348 -15.39 25.68 -28.47
C ILE A 348 -15.51 24.50 -27.51
N ILE A 349 -14.70 23.46 -27.72
CA ILE A 349 -14.71 22.26 -26.87
C ILE A 349 -14.25 22.59 -25.44
N ALA A 350 -13.25 23.47 -25.29
CA ALA A 350 -12.75 23.89 -23.99
C ALA A 350 -13.80 24.67 -23.17
N LYS A 351 -14.57 25.55 -23.82
CA LYS A 351 -15.62 26.37 -23.17
C LYS A 351 -16.88 25.58 -22.82
N ASN A 352 -17.28 24.64 -23.68
CA ASN A 352 -18.58 24.00 -23.60
C ASN A 352 -18.53 22.54 -23.12
N GLY A 353 -17.33 22.00 -22.89
CA GLY A 353 -17.12 20.64 -22.41
C GLY A 353 -16.94 19.62 -23.53
N LYS A 354 -16.37 18.46 -23.17
CA LYS A 354 -15.99 17.39 -24.10
C LYS A 354 -17.16 16.75 -24.85
N GLU A 355 -18.38 16.92 -24.37
CA GLU A 355 -19.59 16.33 -24.97
C GLU A 355 -20.22 17.21 -26.06
N THR A 356 -19.60 18.35 -26.36
CA THR A 356 -19.99 19.28 -27.42
C THR A 356 -19.72 18.67 -28.79
N LYS A 357 -20.69 18.73 -29.71
CA LYS A 357 -20.55 18.24 -31.09
C LYS A 357 -20.62 19.41 -32.07
N ILE A 358 -19.58 19.54 -32.90
CA ILE A 358 -19.56 20.51 -34.00
C ILE A 358 -20.21 19.83 -35.21
N ILE A 359 -21.33 20.39 -35.69
CA ILE A 359 -22.08 19.82 -36.82
C ILE A 359 -21.56 20.36 -38.14
N SER A 360 -21.41 21.67 -38.23
CA SER A 360 -20.95 22.34 -39.43
C SER A 360 -20.11 23.56 -39.09
N GLU A 361 -19.22 23.92 -40.03
CA GLU A 361 -18.45 25.15 -39.97
C GLU A 361 -18.47 25.81 -41.35
N LYS A 362 -18.61 27.14 -41.37
CA LYS A 362 -18.62 27.92 -42.60
C LYS A 362 -17.79 29.17 -42.44
N ILE A 363 -16.78 29.33 -43.28
CA ILE A 363 -16.00 30.58 -43.34
C ILE A 363 -16.86 31.63 -44.03
N LEU A 364 -17.22 32.68 -43.31
CA LEU A 364 -18.04 33.80 -43.80
C LEU A 364 -17.19 34.85 -44.52
N HIS A 365 -16.01 35.14 -43.98
CA HIS A 365 -15.09 36.11 -44.54
C HIS A 365 -13.65 35.70 -44.30
N GLU A 366 -12.80 35.99 -45.27
CA GLU A 366 -11.37 35.74 -45.22
C GLU A 366 -10.65 36.96 -45.78
N LYS A 367 -9.66 37.46 -45.04
CA LYS A 367 -8.79 38.55 -45.47
C LYS A 367 -7.35 38.28 -45.06
N LYS A 368 -6.41 38.53 -45.97
CA LYS A 368 -4.97 38.56 -45.69
C LYS A 368 -4.53 40.01 -45.58
N GLU A 369 -4.04 40.41 -44.42
CA GLU A 369 -3.58 41.79 -44.17
C GLU A 369 -2.47 41.79 -43.12
N ASN A 370 -1.47 42.65 -43.29
CA ASN A 370 -0.36 42.84 -42.33
C ASN A 370 0.36 41.54 -41.92
N GLY A 371 0.56 40.61 -42.86
CA GLY A 371 1.23 39.33 -42.59
C GLY A 371 0.43 38.35 -41.73
N LYS A 372 -0.86 38.63 -41.50
CA LYS A 372 -1.81 37.73 -40.82
C LYS A 372 -2.95 37.33 -41.76
N VAL A 373 -3.59 36.21 -41.44
CA VAL A 373 -4.85 35.76 -42.02
C VAL A 373 -5.95 35.97 -40.99
N TYR A 374 -6.96 36.74 -41.37
CA TYR A 374 -8.18 36.97 -40.59
C TYR A 374 -9.32 36.17 -41.19
N MET A 375 -10.02 35.42 -40.35
CA MET A 375 -11.20 34.67 -40.75
C MET A 375 -12.34 34.93 -39.79
N LYS A 376 -13.54 35.15 -40.34
CA LYS A 376 -14.79 35.03 -39.59
C LYS A 376 -15.40 33.69 -39.92
N VAL A 377 -15.58 32.84 -38.92
CA VAL A 377 -16.10 31.47 -39.07
C VAL A 377 -17.38 31.34 -38.27
N LEU A 378 -18.43 30.83 -38.91
CA LEU A 378 -19.68 30.46 -38.28
C LEU A 378 -19.67 28.97 -37.98
N PHE A 379 -19.84 28.60 -36.71
CA PHE A 379 -19.96 27.22 -36.27
C PHE A 379 -21.41 26.91 -35.89
N GLU A 380 -21.91 25.78 -36.35
CA GLU A 380 -23.12 25.16 -35.86
C GLU A 380 -22.74 24.07 -34.86
N VAL A 381 -23.13 24.27 -33.60
CA VAL A 381 -22.66 23.47 -32.48
C VAL A 381 -23.86 22.95 -31.70
N GLU A 382 -23.89 21.64 -31.48
CA GLU A 382 -24.78 21.02 -30.51
C GLU A 382 -24.07 20.99 -29.14
N GLU A 383 -24.63 21.75 -28.20
CA GLU A 383 -24.10 21.90 -26.83
C GLU A 383 -25.24 21.82 -25.81
N SER A 384 -24.91 21.54 -24.54
CA SER A 384 -25.86 21.72 -23.44
C SER A 384 -26.17 23.20 -23.28
N ILE A 385 -27.45 23.58 -23.35
CA ILE A 385 -27.91 24.97 -23.28
C ILE A 385 -28.52 25.33 -21.92
N ALA A 386 -28.57 24.39 -20.98
CA ALA A 386 -29.15 24.62 -19.65
C ALA A 386 -28.20 25.41 -18.74
N GLU A 387 -28.76 26.39 -18.03
CA GLU A 387 -28.12 27.19 -16.99
C GLU A 387 -29.08 27.31 -15.80
N GLU A 388 -28.58 27.27 -14.58
CA GLU A 388 -29.41 27.31 -13.38
C GLU A 388 -29.88 28.73 -13.06
N LEU A 389 -31.17 28.90 -12.81
CA LEU A 389 -31.77 30.14 -12.33
C LEU A 389 -32.46 29.91 -10.98
N PRO A 390 -31.91 30.40 -9.85
CA PRO A 390 -32.54 30.27 -8.54
C PRO A 390 -33.95 30.85 -8.50
N LEU A 391 -34.86 30.18 -7.81
CA LEU A 391 -36.19 30.72 -7.51
C LEU A 391 -36.07 31.77 -6.40
N VAL A 392 -35.98 33.04 -6.79
CA VAL A 392 -36.04 34.15 -5.84
C VAL A 392 -37.49 34.36 -5.45
N HIS A 393 -37.83 34.09 -4.19
CA HIS A 393 -39.12 34.52 -3.65
C HIS A 393 -39.06 36.05 -3.54
N SER A 394 -39.89 36.76 -4.31
CA SER A 394 -40.21 38.13 -3.95
C SER A 394 -41.00 38.06 -2.65
N GLN A 395 -40.34 38.31 -1.52
CA GLN A 395 -41.04 38.81 -0.34
C GLN A 395 -41.64 40.15 -0.79
N GLY A 396 -42.92 40.12 -1.14
CA GLY A 396 -43.63 41.26 -1.72
C GLY A 396 -43.71 42.44 -0.76
N GLU A 397 -43.97 43.59 -1.37
CA GLU A 397 -44.48 44.83 -0.74
C GLU A 397 -45.68 44.59 0.18
#